data_AF-A0A7C9ARY4-F1
#
_entry.id   AF-A0A7C9ARY4-F1
#
_cell.length_a   1.000
_cell.length_b   1.000
_cell.length_c   1.000
_cell.angle_alpha   90.00
_cell.angle_beta   90.00
_cell.angle_gamma   90.00
#
_symmetry.space_group_name_H-M   'P 1'
#
loop_
_entity.id
_entity.type
_entity.pdbx_description
1 polymer ?
#
loop_
_entity_poly.entity_id
_entity_poly.type
_entity_poly.pdbx_seq_one_letter_code
_entity_poly.pdbx_strand_id
1 'polypeptide(L)'
;MAGVERNRLSAFLESGIYEFPNSNAVFIDPLRILNRKYSRFRVSPSAYYSRFFNPKFDSQPLQKEKDEAEKSRVSANSLKRKRNQQKKIKQHYALNEKELLAEQRHQDIRPFLVKAQEDLIGAKELLEVMCELNCEKEGWETCIDLNNGGVKEEVSFVELGKVWQAPFYEIAINISQINEEDEEDKASRNSQHNQKLLPIFNNLVLNETNDDVLAEFLTSQYVLPKDSSFYMMTWIVALTVY
;
A
#
# COMPACT_ATOMS: atom_id res chain seq x y z
N MET A 1 -26.04 23.10 12.45
CA MET A 1 -25.40 22.12 11.54
C MET A 1 -23.91 21.91 11.85
N ALA A 2 -23.15 22.93 12.28
CA ALA A 2 -21.71 22.80 12.63
C ALA A 2 -21.35 21.78 13.74
N GLY A 3 -22.29 21.37 14.60
CA GLY A 3 -22.03 20.36 15.63
C GLY A 3 -21.97 18.91 15.10
N VAL A 4 -22.63 18.62 13.99
CA VAL A 4 -22.69 17.26 13.40
C VAL A 4 -21.43 16.97 12.59
N GLU A 5 -20.89 17.98 11.89
CA GLU A 5 -19.66 17.83 11.09
C GLU A 5 -18.42 17.63 11.97
N ARG A 6 -18.28 18.38 13.07
CA ARG A 6 -17.20 18.17 14.05
C ARG A 6 -17.22 16.78 14.70
N ASN A 7 -18.41 16.23 14.95
CA ASN A 7 -18.54 14.87 15.47
C ASN A 7 -18.08 13.81 14.46
N ARG A 8 -18.18 14.08 13.15
CA ARG A 8 -17.68 13.16 12.11
C ARG A 8 -16.20 13.29 11.89
N LEU A 9 -15.68 14.51 11.95
CA LEU A 9 -14.24 14.72 11.85
C LEU A 9 -13.50 14.10 13.03
N SER A 10 -14.05 14.17 14.24
CA SER A 10 -13.52 13.43 15.39
C SER A 10 -13.65 11.91 15.21
N ALA A 11 -14.79 11.42 14.71
CA ALA A 11 -14.95 10.01 14.37
C ALA A 11 -13.93 9.53 13.30
N PHE A 12 -13.58 10.37 12.33
CA PHE A 12 -12.48 10.12 11.37
C PHE A 12 -11.10 10.20 12.03
N LEU A 13 -10.91 11.20 12.91
CA LEU A 13 -9.83 11.36 13.88
C LEU A 13 -9.38 10.04 14.48
N GLU A 14 -10.40 9.41 15.02
CA GLU A 14 -10.35 8.13 15.66
C GLU A 14 -10.25 7.04 14.58
N SER A 15 -11.32 6.72 13.86
CA SER A 15 -11.44 5.52 13.01
C SER A 15 -10.57 5.47 11.76
N GLY A 16 -10.17 6.61 11.20
CA GLY A 16 -9.65 6.70 9.84
C GLY A 16 -10.72 6.56 8.76
N ILE A 17 -12.01 6.54 9.12
CA ILE A 17 -13.15 6.44 8.20
C ILE A 17 -14.01 7.69 8.35
N TYR A 18 -14.28 8.37 7.24
CA TYR A 18 -15.18 9.51 7.18
C TYR A 18 -16.37 9.16 6.29
N GLU A 19 -17.57 9.14 6.86
CA GLU A 19 -18.80 8.85 6.14
C GLU A 19 -19.47 10.14 5.64
N PHE A 20 -19.77 10.20 4.35
CA PHE A 20 -20.43 11.37 3.77
C PHE A 20 -21.94 11.37 4.09
N PRO A 21 -22.53 12.47 4.61
CA PRO A 21 -23.92 12.51 5.08
C PRO A 21 -24.98 12.11 4.06
N ASN A 22 -24.79 12.54 2.82
CA ASN A 22 -25.82 12.55 1.78
C ASN A 22 -25.58 11.46 0.73
N SER A 23 -24.73 10.49 1.06
CA SER A 23 -24.08 9.62 0.11
C SER A 23 -23.70 8.30 0.76
N ASN A 24 -23.63 7.24 -0.04
CA ASN A 24 -23.12 5.94 0.41
C ASN A 24 -21.59 5.86 0.23
N ALA A 25 -20.93 6.99 -0.02
CA ALA A 25 -19.50 7.09 -0.14
C ALA A 25 -18.86 7.24 1.24
N VAL A 26 -17.63 6.72 1.35
CA VAL A 26 -16.77 6.91 2.52
C VAL A 26 -15.37 7.30 2.06
N PHE A 27 -14.73 8.20 2.80
CA PHE A 27 -13.31 8.45 2.68
C PHE A 27 -12.55 7.62 3.73
N ILE A 28 -11.46 6.99 3.31
CA ILE A 28 -10.67 6.12 4.16
C ILE A 28 -9.24 6.66 4.17
N ASP A 29 -8.65 6.77 5.36
CA ASP A 29 -7.22 6.90 5.59
C ASP A 29 -6.67 5.53 6.01
N PRO A 30 -6.11 4.74 5.06
CA PRO A 30 -5.58 3.42 5.36
C PRO A 30 -4.54 3.43 6.47
N LEU A 31 -3.73 4.50 6.58
CA LEU A 31 -2.65 4.55 7.55
C LEU A 31 -3.19 4.58 8.99
N ARG A 32 -4.24 5.37 9.24
CA ARG A 32 -4.93 5.38 10.53
C ARG A 32 -5.54 4.03 10.85
N ILE A 33 -6.17 3.38 9.86
CA ILE A 33 -6.76 2.05 10.05
C ILE A 33 -5.68 1.02 10.41
N LEU A 34 -4.57 1.01 9.65
CA LEU A 34 -3.46 0.07 9.86
C LEU A 34 -2.80 0.28 11.23
N ASN A 35 -2.45 1.52 11.56
CA ASN A 35 -1.77 1.85 12.82
C ASN A 35 -2.66 1.67 14.05
N ARG A 36 -3.97 1.50 13.88
CA ARG A 36 -4.88 1.09 14.96
C ARG A 36 -4.94 -0.41 15.17
N LYS A 37 -4.58 -1.20 14.15
CA LYS A 37 -4.68 -2.66 14.19
C LYS A 37 -3.37 -3.29 14.59
N TYR A 38 -2.25 -2.69 14.22
CA TYR A 38 -0.94 -3.13 14.70
C TYR A 38 -0.77 -2.82 16.19
N SER A 39 -0.30 -3.80 16.96
CA SER A 39 0.01 -3.66 18.40
C SER A 39 1.45 -3.21 18.65
N ARG A 40 2.39 -3.57 17.77
CA ARG A 40 3.84 -3.38 18.00
C ARG A 40 4.56 -2.54 16.96
N PHE A 41 3.96 -2.37 15.79
CA PHE A 41 4.56 -1.67 14.65
C PHE A 41 3.72 -0.49 14.23
N ARG A 42 4.39 0.49 13.63
CA ARG A 42 3.73 1.65 13.02
C ARG A 42 4.22 1.80 11.59
N VAL A 43 3.28 2.04 10.68
CA VAL A 43 3.58 2.45 9.32
C VAL A 43 3.71 3.97 9.31
N SER A 44 4.85 4.47 8.85
CA SER A 44 5.05 5.90 8.60
C SER A 44 4.24 6.34 7.37
N PRO A 45 3.61 7.54 7.40
CA PRO A 45 2.94 8.10 6.22
C PRO A 45 3.82 8.15 4.98
N SER A 46 5.11 8.48 5.17
CA SER A 46 6.09 8.63 4.10
C SER A 46 6.40 7.31 3.38
N ALA A 47 6.30 6.18 4.09
CA ALA A 47 6.51 4.85 3.53
C ALA A 47 5.27 4.27 2.85
N TYR A 48 4.07 4.65 3.31
CA TYR A 48 2.81 4.14 2.74
C TYR A 48 2.38 4.89 1.48
N TYR A 49 2.45 6.21 1.50
CA TYR A 49 1.98 7.05 0.40
C TYR A 49 3.15 7.54 -0.44
N SER A 50 3.35 6.93 -1.61
CA SER A 50 4.36 7.36 -2.58
C SER A 50 4.08 8.75 -3.18
N ARG A 51 2.80 9.16 -3.18
CA ARG A 51 2.32 10.44 -3.72
C ARG A 51 1.26 10.99 -2.78
N PHE A 52 1.38 12.27 -2.44
CA PHE A 52 0.39 12.98 -1.65
C PHE A 52 -0.33 14.04 -2.45
N PHE A 53 -1.54 14.35 -2.01
CA PHE A 53 -2.28 15.52 -2.46
C PHE A 53 -1.53 16.77 -1.99
N ASN A 54 -0.71 17.35 -2.86
CA ASN A 54 -0.11 18.65 -2.62
C ASN A 54 -1.14 19.72 -3.04
N PRO A 55 -1.74 20.47 -2.10
CA PRO A 55 -2.66 21.56 -2.45
C PRO A 55 -1.97 22.71 -3.21
N LYS A 56 -0.62 22.73 -3.22
CA LYS A 56 0.19 23.73 -3.92
C LYS A 56 0.06 23.72 -5.45
N PHE A 57 -0.70 22.78 -6.04
CA PHE A 57 -0.94 22.76 -7.49
C PHE A 57 -2.01 23.76 -7.96
N ASP A 58 -2.83 24.31 -7.05
CA ASP A 58 -3.95 25.19 -7.44
C ASP A 58 -3.70 26.70 -7.18
N SER A 59 -2.48 27.08 -6.80
CA SER A 59 -2.10 28.49 -6.60
C SER A 59 -0.83 28.89 -7.33
N GLN A 60 -0.71 28.52 -8.61
CA GLN A 60 0.19 29.23 -9.52
C GLN A 60 -0.63 29.75 -10.72
N PRO A 61 -0.72 31.09 -10.92
CA PRO A 61 -1.24 31.61 -12.17
C PRO A 61 -0.31 31.14 -13.29
N LEU A 62 -0.89 30.77 -14.44
CA LEU A 62 -0.18 30.45 -15.67
C LEU A 62 0.97 31.44 -15.90
N GLN A 63 2.20 31.05 -15.60
CA GLN A 63 3.38 31.66 -16.16
C GLN A 63 3.91 30.72 -17.23
N LYS A 64 3.53 31.05 -18.47
CA LYS A 64 4.32 30.74 -19.66
C LYS A 64 5.76 31.23 -19.42
N GLU A 65 6.69 30.49 -20.03
CA GLU A 65 8.11 30.83 -20.21
C GLU A 65 9.05 30.54 -19.04
N LYS A 66 9.51 29.29 -18.97
CA LYS A 66 10.91 28.90 -19.22
C LYS A 66 11.08 27.42 -18.87
N ASP A 67 10.90 26.56 -19.88
CA ASP A 67 11.46 25.20 -19.94
C ASP A 67 11.42 24.74 -21.40
N GLU A 68 12.16 25.46 -22.25
CA GLU A 68 12.40 25.07 -23.64
C GLU A 68 13.70 24.26 -23.80
N ALA A 69 14.28 23.77 -22.70
CA ALA A 69 15.56 23.09 -22.71
C ALA A 69 15.61 21.78 -21.91
N GLU A 70 14.50 21.03 -21.79
CA GLU A 70 14.60 19.63 -21.31
C GLU A 70 13.48 18.69 -21.78
N LYS A 71 12.78 19.03 -22.88
CA LYS A 71 11.88 18.12 -23.61
C LYS A 71 12.58 17.37 -24.76
N SER A 72 13.88 17.10 -24.65
CA SER A 72 14.66 16.42 -25.71
C SER A 72 15.39 15.14 -25.28
N ARG A 73 14.93 14.43 -24.24
CA ARG A 73 15.56 13.13 -23.86
C ARG A 73 14.62 11.96 -23.55
N VAL A 74 13.38 11.98 -24.04
CA VAL A 74 12.61 10.72 -24.21
C VAL A 74 11.92 10.72 -25.57
N SER A 75 12.75 10.75 -26.62
CA SER A 75 12.35 10.40 -27.97
C SER A 75 13.47 9.62 -28.64
N ALA A 76 13.50 8.31 -28.40
CA ALA A 76 13.88 7.29 -29.37
C ALA A 76 13.84 5.95 -28.64
N ASN A 77 12.94 5.07 -29.09
CA ASN A 77 12.86 3.62 -28.84
C ASN A 77 11.45 3.16 -28.42
N SER A 78 10.43 3.65 -29.11
CA SER A 78 9.37 2.74 -29.55
C SER A 78 9.45 2.70 -31.07
N LEU A 79 10.03 1.62 -31.61
CA LEU A 79 9.92 1.29 -33.02
C LEU A 79 8.44 1.06 -33.32
N LYS A 80 7.77 2.16 -33.63
CA LYS A 80 6.44 2.21 -34.21
C LYS A 80 6.46 1.33 -35.45
N ARG A 81 5.78 0.19 -35.36
CA ARG A 81 5.43 -0.63 -36.52
C ARG A 81 4.63 0.29 -37.46
N LYS A 82 5.24 0.63 -38.61
CA LYS A 82 4.65 1.50 -39.64
C LYS A 82 3.47 0.76 -40.28
N ARG A 83 2.29 0.81 -39.65
CA ARG A 83 1.05 0.33 -40.26
C ARG A 83 0.53 1.47 -41.15
N ASN A 84 0.56 1.23 -42.45
CA ASN A 84 0.21 2.19 -43.49
C ASN A 84 -1.08 2.94 -43.17
N GLN A 85 -0.94 4.27 -43.13
CA GLN A 85 -2.05 5.23 -43.19
C GLN A 85 -2.72 5.08 -44.56
N GLN A 86 -3.64 4.14 -44.67
CA GLN A 86 -4.62 4.13 -45.75
C GLN A 86 -5.97 4.21 -45.09
N LYS A 87 -6.51 5.44 -45.07
CA LYS A 87 -7.92 5.80 -45.25
C LYS A 87 -8.90 4.60 -45.25
N LYS A 88 -9.02 3.93 -44.11
CA LYS A 88 -10.11 3.02 -43.79
C LYS A 88 -10.69 3.49 -42.47
N ILE A 89 -11.51 4.53 -42.64
CA ILE A 89 -12.80 4.70 -42.00
C ILE A 89 -12.69 4.93 -40.49
N LYS A 90 -13.19 6.09 -40.05
CA LYS A 90 -13.91 6.24 -38.78
C LYS A 90 -15.09 5.27 -38.77
N GLN A 91 -14.79 3.98 -38.83
CA GLN A 91 -15.74 2.90 -38.70
C GLN A 91 -15.80 2.77 -37.21
N HIS A 92 -16.97 3.09 -36.65
CA HIS A 92 -17.28 2.83 -35.26
C HIS A 92 -16.67 1.49 -34.90
N TYR A 93 -15.59 1.52 -34.12
CA TYR A 93 -14.98 0.33 -33.58
C TYR A 93 -16.10 -0.31 -32.75
N ALA A 94 -16.68 -1.38 -33.29
CA ALA A 94 -17.73 -2.10 -32.60
C ALA A 94 -17.04 -2.83 -31.45
N LEU A 95 -17.30 -2.36 -30.23
CA LEU A 95 -16.78 -2.96 -29.01
C LEU A 95 -17.19 -4.44 -29.02
N ASN A 96 -16.23 -5.32 -28.70
CA ASN A 96 -16.54 -6.73 -28.49
C ASN A 96 -17.47 -6.88 -27.28
N GLU A 97 -18.21 -7.99 -27.15
CA GLU A 97 -19.14 -8.24 -26.03
C GLU A 97 -18.48 -8.02 -24.66
N LYS A 98 -17.23 -8.46 -24.50
CA LYS A 98 -16.45 -8.23 -23.26
C LYS A 98 -16.16 -6.75 -22.99
N GLU A 99 -15.89 -5.99 -24.05
CA GLU A 99 -15.63 -4.55 -23.96
C GLU A 99 -16.92 -3.78 -23.69
N LEU A 100 -18.05 -4.18 -24.30
CA LEU A 100 -19.37 -3.64 -23.99
C LEU A 100 -19.76 -3.86 -22.53
N LEU A 101 -19.50 -5.06 -21.98
CA LEU A 101 -19.74 -5.34 -20.56
C LEU A 101 -18.80 -4.56 -19.64
N ALA A 102 -17.56 -4.32 -20.05
CA ALA A 102 -16.65 -3.46 -19.30
C ALA A 102 -17.12 -1.99 -19.33
N GLU A 103 -17.54 -1.49 -20.49
CA GLU A 103 -18.07 -0.15 -20.67
C GLU A 103 -19.37 0.04 -19.88
N GLN A 104 -20.30 -0.92 -19.94
CA GLN A 104 -21.54 -0.88 -19.17
C GLN A 104 -21.24 -0.77 -17.67
N ARG A 105 -20.36 -1.62 -17.13
CA ARG A 105 -19.95 -1.53 -15.71
C ARG A 105 -19.32 -0.18 -15.38
N HIS A 106 -18.55 0.39 -16.30
CA HIS A 106 -17.97 1.71 -16.11
C HIS A 106 -19.04 2.81 -16.10
N GLN A 107 -20.00 2.77 -17.01
CA GLN A 107 -21.13 3.71 -17.06
C GLN A 107 -22.03 3.58 -15.84
N ASP A 108 -22.27 2.36 -15.36
CA ASP A 108 -23.10 2.10 -14.18
C ASP A 108 -22.49 2.68 -12.90
N ILE A 109 -21.15 2.61 -12.75
CA ILE A 109 -20.46 3.09 -11.54
C ILE A 109 -20.12 4.59 -11.58
N ARG A 110 -20.00 5.18 -12.78
CA ARG A 110 -19.56 6.56 -12.96
C ARG A 110 -20.39 7.59 -12.17
N PRO A 111 -21.73 7.54 -12.11
CA PRO A 111 -22.51 8.49 -11.33
C PRO A 111 -22.16 8.47 -9.84
N PHE A 112 -21.87 7.28 -9.29
CA PHE A 112 -21.48 7.12 -7.89
C PHE A 112 -20.11 7.73 -7.62
N LEU A 113 -19.15 7.54 -8.53
CA LEU A 113 -17.81 8.13 -8.43
C LEU A 113 -17.86 9.66 -8.51
N VAL A 114 -18.64 10.21 -9.44
CA VAL A 114 -18.83 11.66 -9.58
C VAL A 114 -19.46 12.24 -8.31
N LYS A 115 -20.52 11.60 -7.79
CA LYS A 115 -21.16 12.02 -6.54
C LYS A 115 -20.19 11.97 -5.35
N ALA A 116 -19.44 10.88 -5.20
CA ALA A 116 -18.43 10.76 -4.15
C ALA A 116 -17.35 11.85 -4.23
N GLN A 117 -16.94 12.22 -5.45
CA GLN A 117 -16.01 13.33 -5.66
C GLN A 117 -16.63 14.68 -5.26
N GLU A 118 -17.89 14.94 -5.63
CA GLU A 118 -18.60 16.16 -5.24
C GLU A 118 -18.73 16.26 -3.72
N ASP A 119 -19.08 15.14 -3.05
CA ASP A 119 -19.16 15.07 -1.58
C ASP A 119 -17.80 15.34 -0.92
N LEU A 120 -16.72 14.78 -1.47
CA LEU A 120 -15.34 15.01 -1.00
C LEU A 120 -14.95 16.48 -1.13
N ILE A 121 -15.23 17.10 -2.29
CA ILE A 121 -14.95 18.53 -2.52
C ILE A 121 -15.79 19.41 -1.59
N GLY A 122 -17.02 18.99 -1.28
CA GLY A 122 -17.89 19.68 -0.33
C GLY A 122 -17.42 19.62 1.13
N ALA A 123 -16.70 18.55 1.52
CA ALA A 123 -16.23 18.33 2.89
C ALA A 123 -14.92 19.10 3.20
N LYS A 124 -15.02 20.44 3.31
CA LYS A 124 -13.86 21.32 3.54
C LYS A 124 -13.04 20.96 4.78
N GLU A 125 -13.70 20.64 5.90
CA GLU A 125 -13.00 20.28 7.14
C GLU A 125 -12.15 19.00 6.95
N LEU A 126 -12.64 18.03 6.18
CA LEU A 126 -11.89 16.83 5.84
C LEU A 126 -10.70 17.16 4.95
N LEU A 127 -10.87 18.01 3.93
CA LEU A 127 -9.78 18.42 3.02
C LEU A 127 -8.64 19.14 3.75
N GLU A 128 -8.96 19.96 4.76
CA GLU A 128 -7.95 20.62 5.61
C GLU A 128 -7.09 19.57 6.34
N VAL A 129 -7.73 18.57 6.96
CA VAL A 129 -7.03 17.48 7.64
C VAL A 129 -6.28 16.57 6.67
N MET A 130 -6.80 16.36 5.45
CA MET A 130 -6.15 15.54 4.42
C MET A 130 -4.73 16.02 4.10
N CYS A 131 -4.51 17.34 4.16
CA CYS A 131 -3.18 17.94 3.94
C CYS A 131 -2.19 17.60 5.06
N GLU A 132 -2.68 17.31 6.26
CA GLU A 132 -1.87 16.97 7.44
C GLU A 132 -1.66 15.47 7.62
N LEU A 133 -2.28 14.61 6.79
CA LEU A 133 -2.15 13.15 6.92
C LEU A 133 -0.71 12.65 6.74
N ASN A 134 0.14 13.47 6.12
CA ASN A 134 1.53 13.17 5.91
C ASN A 134 2.45 13.60 7.07
N CYS A 135 1.91 14.30 8.08
CA CYS A 135 2.67 14.72 9.24
C CYS A 135 2.81 13.55 10.22
N GLU A 136 4.04 13.20 10.56
CA GLU A 136 4.32 12.28 11.65
C GLU A 136 3.92 12.95 12.97
N LYS A 137 2.76 12.57 13.53
CA LYS A 137 2.38 13.01 14.88
C LYS A 137 3.24 12.29 15.92
N GLU A 138 3.86 13.07 16.81
CA GLU A 138 4.57 12.64 18.03
C GLU A 138 3.59 12.01 19.04
N GLY A 139 4.03 11.00 19.79
CA GLY A 139 3.22 10.39 20.87
C GLY A 139 3.26 8.86 21.01
N TRP A 140 4.16 8.15 20.33
CA TRP A 140 4.24 6.69 20.37
C TRP A 140 5.70 6.23 20.44
N GLU A 141 6.33 6.45 21.59
CA GLU A 141 7.77 6.22 21.85
C GLU A 141 8.17 4.73 21.87
N THR A 142 7.20 3.81 21.91
CA THR A 142 7.42 2.36 22.05
C THR A 142 7.32 1.55 20.76
N CYS A 143 6.96 2.15 19.62
CA CYS A 143 6.80 1.42 18.36
C CYS A 143 8.14 1.22 17.63
N ILE A 144 8.35 0.02 17.07
CA ILE A 144 9.54 -0.27 16.26
C ILE A 144 9.37 0.36 14.88
N ASP A 145 10.26 1.31 14.54
CA ASP A 145 10.33 1.86 13.20
C ASP A 145 11.10 0.90 12.27
N LEU A 146 10.41 0.45 11.22
CA LEU A 146 10.95 -0.46 10.19
C LEU A 146 11.79 0.28 9.14
N ASN A 147 11.75 1.62 9.14
CA ASN A 147 12.39 2.48 8.13
C ASN A 147 13.82 2.92 8.48
N ASN A 148 14.44 2.37 9.53
CA ASN A 148 15.80 2.72 9.96
C ASN A 148 16.93 2.31 8.97
N GLY A 149 16.64 2.09 7.69
CA GLY A 149 17.66 1.75 6.70
C GLY A 149 17.19 1.78 5.25
N GLY A 150 17.22 2.96 4.63
CA GLY A 150 17.38 3.18 3.19
C GLY A 150 16.26 2.66 2.27
N VAL A 151 16.35 3.06 0.99
CA VAL A 151 15.49 2.53 -0.08
C VAL A 151 15.81 1.05 -0.26
N LYS A 152 15.02 0.16 0.33
CA LYS A 152 15.11 -1.27 0.10
C LYS A 152 14.47 -1.59 -1.25
N GLU A 153 15.19 -2.33 -2.09
CA GLU A 153 14.67 -2.78 -3.38
C GLU A 153 13.46 -3.68 -3.16
N GLU A 154 12.34 -3.38 -3.84
CA GLU A 154 11.09 -4.12 -3.66
C GLU A 154 11.27 -5.57 -4.14
N VAL A 155 11.13 -6.52 -3.22
CA VAL A 155 11.30 -7.94 -3.50
C VAL A 155 10.04 -8.49 -4.19
N SER A 156 10.17 -8.87 -5.46
CA SER A 156 9.07 -9.51 -6.21
C SER A 156 8.95 -11.00 -5.88
N PHE A 157 8.07 -11.34 -4.93
CA PHE A 157 7.74 -12.74 -4.60
C PHE A 157 7.23 -13.54 -5.82
N VAL A 158 6.60 -12.88 -6.78
CA VAL A 158 6.11 -13.51 -8.02
C VAL A 158 7.26 -13.98 -8.90
N GLU A 159 8.31 -13.17 -9.06
CA GLU A 159 9.48 -13.59 -9.85
C GLU A 159 10.31 -14.63 -9.10
N LEU A 160 10.45 -14.49 -7.78
CA LEU A 160 11.14 -15.48 -6.95
C LEU A 160 10.43 -16.84 -6.95
N GLY A 161 9.10 -16.87 -7.04
CA GLY A 161 8.33 -18.12 -7.09
C GLY A 161 8.45 -18.90 -8.39
N LYS A 162 9.09 -18.33 -9.43
CA LYS A 162 9.27 -18.97 -10.75
C LYS A 162 10.62 -19.67 -10.91
N VAL A 163 11.61 -19.35 -10.07
CA VAL A 163 12.94 -19.95 -10.18
C VAL A 163 12.99 -21.32 -9.50
N TRP A 164 13.87 -22.19 -9.99
CA TRP A 164 14.08 -23.51 -9.37
C TRP A 164 14.54 -23.43 -7.90
N GLN A 165 15.13 -22.30 -7.51
CA GLN A 165 15.59 -22.04 -6.15
C GLN A 165 14.46 -21.70 -5.18
N ALA A 166 13.23 -21.47 -5.67
CA ALA A 166 12.12 -21.00 -4.85
C ALA A 166 11.90 -21.83 -3.56
N PRO A 167 11.95 -23.18 -3.59
CA PRO A 167 11.78 -23.98 -2.38
C PRO A 167 12.87 -23.78 -1.30
N PHE A 168 14.02 -23.19 -1.64
CA PHE A 168 15.14 -22.95 -0.73
C PHE A 168 15.15 -21.54 -0.14
N TYR A 169 14.21 -20.67 -0.55
CA TYR A 169 14.08 -19.35 0.05
C TYR A 169 13.42 -19.46 1.42
N GLU A 170 14.10 -18.93 2.43
CA GLU A 170 13.64 -18.96 3.82
C GLU A 170 13.20 -17.58 4.28
N ILE A 171 12.11 -17.54 5.02
CA ILE A 171 11.66 -16.38 5.78
C ILE A 171 11.98 -16.61 7.26
N ALA A 172 12.43 -15.54 7.91
CA ALA A 172 12.81 -15.58 9.31
C ALA A 172 11.81 -14.80 10.15
N ILE A 173 11.15 -15.45 11.11
CA ILE A 173 10.15 -14.83 11.98
C ILE A 173 10.77 -14.60 13.37
N ASN A 174 10.85 -13.35 13.80
CA ASN A 174 11.39 -12.98 15.10
C ASN A 174 10.28 -12.97 16.16
N ILE A 175 10.23 -14.03 16.97
CA ILE A 175 9.30 -14.16 18.09
C ILE A 175 9.99 -13.52 19.30
N SER A 176 9.85 -12.19 19.42
CA SER A 176 10.39 -11.47 20.56
C SER A 176 9.74 -11.99 21.84
N GLN A 177 10.54 -12.39 22.83
CA GLN A 177 10.04 -12.72 24.15
C GLN A 177 9.53 -11.43 24.81
N ILE A 178 8.28 -11.47 25.24
CA ILE A 178 7.61 -10.42 25.99
C ILE A 178 8.13 -10.47 27.44
N ASN A 179 8.55 -9.31 27.95
CA ASN A 179 8.89 -8.97 29.35
C ASN A 179 10.35 -9.15 29.81
N GLU A 180 11.14 -8.06 29.74
CA GLU A 180 12.14 -7.75 30.77
C GLU A 180 11.69 -6.48 31.52
N GLU A 181 10.63 -6.64 32.31
CA GLU A 181 10.35 -5.79 33.46
C GLU A 181 9.94 -6.74 34.59
N ASP A 182 10.93 -7.32 35.27
CA ASP A 182 10.86 -7.73 36.67
C ASP A 182 12.29 -8.05 37.13
N GLU A 183 12.84 -7.08 37.85
CA GLU A 183 13.85 -7.11 38.92
C GLU A 183 14.93 -8.23 38.97
N GLU A 184 16.17 -7.73 39.09
CA GLU A 184 17.32 -8.33 39.78
C GLU A 184 17.42 -9.87 39.85
N ASP A 185 17.97 -10.50 38.81
CA ASP A 185 19.00 -11.51 39.06
C ASP A 185 19.92 -11.74 37.86
N LYS A 186 21.21 -11.56 38.11
CA LYS A 186 22.28 -11.73 37.13
C LYS A 186 22.53 -13.20 36.83
N ALA A 187 22.95 -13.39 35.58
CA ALA A 187 23.78 -14.47 35.06
C ALA A 187 23.05 -15.67 34.43
N SER A 188 23.40 -15.88 33.16
CA SER A 188 23.15 -17.08 32.36
C SER A 188 21.75 -17.24 31.76
N ARG A 189 21.38 -16.35 30.85
CA ARG A 189 20.54 -16.73 29.71
C ARG A 189 21.19 -16.25 28.43
N ASN A 190 21.73 -17.19 27.65
CA ASN A 190 21.99 -16.96 26.25
C ASN A 190 20.69 -16.43 25.65
N SER A 191 20.66 -15.16 25.23
CA SER A 191 19.56 -14.59 24.48
C SER A 191 19.55 -15.24 23.09
N GLN A 192 19.09 -16.48 23.03
CA GLN A 192 18.69 -17.09 21.79
C GLN A 192 17.54 -16.24 21.28
N HIS A 193 17.85 -15.36 20.30
CA HIS A 193 16.86 -14.84 19.40
C HIS A 193 15.99 -16.01 18.96
N ASN A 194 14.74 -16.09 19.42
CA ASN A 194 13.79 -17.12 19.00
C ASN A 194 13.33 -16.77 17.58
N GLN A 195 14.24 -16.92 16.63
CA GLN A 195 14.01 -16.70 15.22
C GLN A 195 13.63 -18.04 14.60
N LYS A 196 12.42 -18.12 14.07
CA LYS A 196 11.93 -19.30 13.35
C LYS A 196 12.24 -19.12 11.87
N LEU A 197 13.15 -19.93 11.33
CA LEU A 197 13.44 -20.00 9.90
C LEU A 197 12.56 -21.07 9.26
N LEU A 198 11.87 -20.71 8.18
CA LEU A 198 11.00 -21.62 7.44
C LEU A 198 11.10 -21.34 5.94
N PRO A 199 10.97 -22.36 5.08
CA PRO A 199 10.74 -22.14 3.66
C PRO A 199 9.52 -21.24 3.48
N ILE A 200 9.64 -20.20 2.65
CA ILE A 200 8.53 -19.28 2.37
C ILE A 200 7.59 -19.85 1.29
N PHE A 201 8.14 -20.57 0.32
CA PHE A 201 7.38 -21.18 -0.77
C PHE A 201 6.96 -22.60 -0.44
N ASN A 202 5.76 -22.96 -0.90
CA ASN A 202 5.10 -24.25 -0.67
C ASN A 202 4.97 -24.63 0.80
N ASN A 203 4.83 -23.60 1.65
CA ASN A 203 4.73 -23.77 3.09
C ASN A 203 3.71 -22.76 3.65
N LEU A 204 3.04 -23.13 4.73
CA LEU A 204 2.14 -22.24 5.45
C LEU A 204 2.93 -21.48 6.50
N VAL A 205 3.09 -20.18 6.29
CA VAL A 205 3.75 -19.27 7.23
C VAL A 205 2.70 -18.73 8.19
N LEU A 206 2.93 -18.90 9.49
CA LEU A 206 1.98 -18.63 10.56
C LEU A 206 2.59 -17.68 11.59
N ASN A 207 1.78 -16.71 12.04
CA ASN A 207 1.98 -16.05 13.33
C ASN A 207 0.92 -16.55 14.31
N GLU A 208 1.31 -17.50 15.15
CA GLU A 208 0.48 -18.07 16.21
C GLU A 208 0.61 -17.29 17.53
N THR A 209 1.34 -16.17 17.51
CA THR A 209 1.51 -15.34 18.71
C THR A 209 0.35 -14.35 18.83
N ASN A 210 0.09 -13.92 20.06
CA ASN A 210 -0.96 -12.94 20.37
C ASN A 210 -0.61 -11.51 19.93
N ASP A 211 0.58 -11.32 19.35
CA ASP A 211 1.15 -10.03 18.98
C ASP A 211 1.65 -10.03 17.54
N ASP A 212 1.86 -8.85 16.98
CA ASP A 212 2.51 -8.73 15.69
C ASP A 212 3.98 -9.14 15.80
N VAL A 213 4.50 -9.83 14.79
CA VAL A 213 5.91 -10.25 14.75
C VAL A 213 6.61 -9.69 13.52
N LEU A 214 7.91 -9.48 13.66
CA LEU A 214 8.77 -9.06 12.55
C LEU A 214 9.17 -10.29 11.76
N ALA A 215 8.90 -10.27 10.46
CA ALA A 215 9.43 -11.25 9.52
C ALA A 215 10.51 -10.60 8.64
N GLU A 216 11.57 -11.34 8.35
CA GLU A 216 12.66 -10.89 7.48
C GLU A 216 12.82 -11.85 6.31
N PHE A 217 12.93 -11.29 5.11
CA PHE A 217 13.15 -12.03 3.87
C PHE A 217 14.04 -11.23 2.93
N LEU A 218 15.18 -11.80 2.50
CA LEU A 218 16.13 -11.19 1.56
C LEU A 218 16.40 -9.70 1.88
N THR A 219 16.68 -9.37 3.15
CA THR A 219 16.93 -8.01 3.71
C THR A 219 15.70 -7.09 3.88
N SER A 220 14.55 -7.49 3.33
CA SER A 220 13.28 -6.80 3.53
C SER A 220 12.63 -7.25 4.82
N GLN A 221 12.02 -6.31 5.52
CA GLN A 221 11.31 -6.54 6.78
C GLN A 221 9.81 -6.38 6.54
N TYR A 222 9.04 -7.29 7.12
CA TYR A 222 7.59 -7.38 6.97
C TYR A 222 6.96 -7.50 8.35
N VAL A 223 5.80 -6.88 8.52
CA VAL A 223 4.98 -7.11 9.71
C VAL A 223 4.07 -8.29 9.42
N LEU A 224 4.09 -9.28 10.30
CA LEU A 224 3.13 -10.37 10.29
C LEU A 224 2.12 -10.14 11.42
N PRO A 225 0.86 -9.77 11.12
CA PRO A 225 -0.15 -9.49 12.13
C PRO A 225 -0.38 -10.67 13.07
N LYS A 226 -0.85 -10.43 14.29
CA LYS A 226 -1.32 -11.50 15.18
C LYS A 226 -2.37 -12.40 14.51
N ASP A 227 -2.34 -13.69 14.85
CA ASP A 227 -3.25 -14.72 14.31
C ASP A 227 -3.34 -14.77 12.77
N SER A 228 -2.28 -14.36 12.08
CA SER A 228 -2.26 -14.34 10.62
C SER A 228 -1.54 -15.54 10.04
N SER A 229 -1.95 -15.92 8.83
CA SER A 229 -1.28 -16.96 8.07
C SER A 229 -1.28 -16.61 6.59
N PHE A 230 -0.23 -17.04 5.88
CA PHE A 230 -0.20 -16.95 4.44
C PHE A 230 0.51 -18.16 3.85
N TYR A 231 0.11 -18.49 2.62
CA TYR A 231 0.71 -19.58 1.86
C TYR A 231 1.17 -19.01 0.52
N MET A 232 2.44 -19.22 0.17
CA MET A 232 2.96 -18.87 -1.16
C MET A 232 3.18 -20.14 -1.98
N MET A 233 2.53 -20.25 -3.15
CA MET A 233 2.74 -21.35 -4.09
C MET A 233 3.84 -21.02 -5.09
N THR A 234 4.71 -21.98 -5.42
CA THR A 234 5.56 -21.88 -6.63
C THR A 234 4.75 -22.17 -7.89
N TRP A 235 4.91 -21.35 -8.92
CA TRP A 235 4.39 -21.66 -10.25
C TRP A 235 5.44 -22.47 -11.01
N ILE A 236 5.56 -23.76 -10.71
CA ILE A 236 6.38 -24.65 -11.54
C ILE A 236 5.59 -24.88 -12.83
N VAL A 237 6.03 -24.25 -13.91
CA VAL A 237 5.66 -24.70 -15.26
C VAL A 237 6.29 -26.07 -15.41
N ALA A 238 5.48 -27.12 -15.32
CA ALA A 238 5.92 -28.46 -15.65
C ALA A 238 6.39 -28.46 -17.10
N LEU A 239 7.71 -28.46 -17.31
CA LEU A 239 8.29 -28.92 -18.55
C LEU A 239 8.05 -30.43 -18.59
N THR A 240 6.88 -30.84 -19.08
CA THR A 240 6.69 -32.19 -19.63
C THR A 240 7.66 -32.31 -20.80
N VAL A 241 8.83 -32.88 -20.52
CA VAL A 241 9.71 -33.44 -21.55
C VAL A 241 9.01 -34.70 -22.03
N TYR A 242 8.46 -34.64 -23.25
CA TYR A 242 8.02 -35.82 -24.01
C TYR A 242 9.23 -36.51 -24.64
#